data_AF-A0A958Y6M5-F1
#
_entry.id   AF-A0A958Y6M5-F1
#
_cell.length_a   1.000
_cell.length_b   1.000
_cell.length_c   1.000
_cell.angle_alpha   90.00
_cell.angle_beta   90.00
_cell.angle_gamma   90.00
#
_symmetry.space_group_name_H-M   'P 1'
#
loop_
_entity.id
_entity.type
_entity.pdbx_description
1 polymer ?
#
loop_
_entity_poly.entity_id
_entity_poly.type
_entity_poly.pdbx_seq_one_letter_code
_entity_poly.pdbx_strand_id
1 'polypeptide(L)'
;CMTDKITKLPYTIEAAYKSFDITKPQPQLYVTPDFAYLSLVLEEFANTMALRTGGLEGVEKLIESNALGTIELSTGLQISGLFSKVIAYDGKPIYVQTIGKSALAYREKELVGHGAEYHSDRYGTALGKLKGINLTIEDMSPRDLAAYNIYEGEKVLLEFEGGITVEGEIITGKRNLQGKIILISFKNCSVKHNDTVLFKPEWGIYDMAVGKKIVSAFAGPADYNSFDLITHVPSSQTIKVKMTDKERQLEHLYQQVRDFREGTSQTISRNKVLEQLIENHPSDWLLSVELYELAHKGNETSLCERIENHLETVKQNRPQVGHLIDDGLKIIKQEVFV
;
A
#
# COMPACT_ATOMS: atom_id res chain seq x y z
N CYS A 1 21.43 -15.11 9.77
CA CYS A 1 20.46 -14.23 10.43
C CYS A 1 20.65 -14.14 11.95
N MET A 2 21.00 -15.24 12.63
CA MET A 2 21.22 -15.27 14.08
C MET A 2 22.70 -15.31 14.49
N THR A 3 23.61 -14.96 13.59
CA THR A 3 25.04 -14.91 13.87
C THR A 3 25.39 -13.71 14.73
N ASP A 4 26.42 -13.83 15.57
CA ASP A 4 26.90 -12.72 16.44
C ASP A 4 27.37 -11.48 15.67
N LYS A 5 27.58 -11.63 14.36
CA LYS A 5 27.91 -10.53 13.44
C LYS A 5 26.75 -9.55 13.22
N ILE A 6 25.51 -9.91 13.56
CA ILE A 6 24.33 -9.08 13.32
C ILE A 6 23.96 -8.32 14.60
N THR A 7 23.90 -7.00 14.50
CA THR A 7 23.62 -6.13 15.64
C THR A 7 22.15 -6.26 16.05
N LYS A 8 21.89 -6.57 17.33
CA LYS A 8 20.53 -6.62 17.89
C LYS A 8 20.23 -5.31 18.61
N LEU A 9 19.25 -4.56 18.13
CA LEU A 9 18.83 -3.27 18.68
C LEU A 9 17.46 -3.43 19.35
N PRO A 10 17.17 -2.70 20.44
CA PRO A 10 15.81 -2.60 20.95
C PRO A 10 14.87 -2.06 19.86
N TYR A 11 13.69 -2.65 19.74
CA TYR A 11 12.65 -2.11 18.84
C TYR A 11 12.11 -0.81 19.44
N THR A 12 12.07 0.27 18.65
CA THR A 12 11.50 1.57 19.05
C THR A 12 10.92 2.24 17.80
N ILE A 13 10.21 3.37 17.97
CA ILE A 13 9.67 4.14 16.84
C ILE A 13 10.76 4.59 15.84
N GLU A 14 12.02 4.72 16.30
CA GLU A 14 13.17 5.08 15.46
C GLU A 14 13.44 4.05 14.36
N ALA A 15 12.96 2.81 14.53
CA ALA A 15 13.11 1.74 13.55
C ALA A 15 12.52 2.12 12.18
N ALA A 16 11.46 2.94 12.15
CA ALA A 16 10.82 3.40 10.92
C ALA A 16 11.71 4.29 10.05
N TYR A 17 12.74 4.93 10.64
CA TYR A 17 13.61 5.88 9.94
C TYR A 17 14.94 5.28 9.49
N LYS A 18 15.16 3.98 9.74
CA LYS A 18 16.40 3.31 9.36
C LYS A 18 16.29 2.67 7.98
N SER A 19 17.00 3.22 7.01
CA SER A 19 17.13 2.64 5.68
C SER A 19 18.02 1.38 5.71
N PHE A 20 17.76 0.44 4.81
CA PHE A 20 18.62 -0.72 4.58
C PHE A 20 18.54 -1.21 3.13
N ASP A 21 19.61 -1.86 2.67
CA ASP A 21 19.69 -2.46 1.34
C ASP A 21 18.99 -3.83 1.36
N ILE A 22 17.81 -3.90 0.73
CA ILE A 22 16.99 -5.13 0.67
C ILE A 22 17.67 -6.27 -0.10
N THR A 23 18.73 -5.99 -0.88
CA THR A 23 19.44 -7.00 -1.68
C THR A 23 20.55 -7.71 -0.89
N LYS A 24 20.83 -7.26 0.34
CA LYS A 24 21.88 -7.81 1.20
C LYS A 24 21.30 -8.44 2.46
N PRO A 25 22.04 -9.35 3.11
CA PRO A 25 21.69 -9.84 4.44
C PRO A 25 21.47 -8.67 5.40
N GLN A 26 20.41 -8.76 6.20
CA GLN A 26 19.99 -7.67 7.07
C GLN A 26 21.12 -7.30 8.07
N PRO A 27 21.57 -6.03 8.10
CA PRO A 27 22.71 -5.62 8.92
C PRO A 27 22.40 -5.56 10.43
N GLN A 28 21.13 -5.41 10.79
CA GLN A 28 20.66 -5.39 12.18
C GLN A 28 19.31 -6.10 12.33
N LEU A 29 19.00 -6.52 13.54
CA LEU A 29 17.69 -6.99 13.96
C LEU A 29 17.12 -6.09 15.05
N TYR A 30 15.82 -5.84 15.01
CA TYR A 30 15.11 -5.19 16.10
C TYR A 30 14.47 -6.23 17.00
N VAL A 31 14.68 -6.08 18.31
CA VAL A 31 14.23 -7.00 19.34
C VAL A 31 13.17 -6.29 20.18
N THR A 32 11.96 -6.84 20.17
CA THR A 32 10.88 -6.45 21.07
C THR A 32 10.83 -7.41 22.26
N PRO A 33 10.57 -6.95 23.49
CA PRO A 33 10.43 -7.82 24.66
C PRO A 33 9.21 -8.75 24.57
N ASP A 34 8.10 -8.25 24.02
CA ASP A 34 6.85 -9.00 23.84
C ASP A 34 5.97 -8.40 22.73
N PHE A 35 4.80 -9.00 22.49
CA PHE A 35 3.81 -8.53 21.50
C PHE A 35 3.07 -7.25 21.92
N ALA A 36 2.95 -6.99 23.23
CA ALA A 36 2.26 -5.82 23.73
C ALA A 36 3.09 -4.56 23.45
N TYR A 37 4.39 -4.63 23.68
CA TYR A 37 5.33 -3.57 23.36
C TYR A 37 5.45 -3.32 21.85
N LEU A 38 5.47 -4.37 21.03
CA LEU A 38 5.39 -4.22 19.57
C LEU A 38 4.14 -3.45 19.15
N SER A 39 2.97 -3.85 19.67
CA SER A 39 1.70 -3.17 19.39
C SER A 39 1.74 -1.71 19.83
N LEU A 40 2.29 -1.41 21.01
CA LEU A 40 2.43 -0.04 21.51
C LEU A 40 3.22 0.85 20.55
N VAL A 41 4.41 0.40 20.11
CA VAL A 41 5.27 1.18 19.20
C VAL A 41 4.61 1.38 17.83
N LEU A 42 3.91 0.35 17.32
CA LEU A 42 3.15 0.47 16.07
C LEU A 42 2.00 1.47 16.18
N GLU A 43 1.30 1.48 17.31
CA GLU A 43 0.23 2.43 17.60
C GLU A 43 0.76 3.86 17.75
N GLU A 44 1.90 4.05 18.44
CA GLU A 44 2.59 5.33 18.52
C GLU A 44 2.97 5.84 17.13
N PHE A 45 3.56 4.99 16.29
CA PHE A 45 3.88 5.35 14.92
C PHE A 45 2.63 5.70 14.11
N ALA A 46 1.59 4.86 14.16
CA ALA A 46 0.34 5.10 13.45
C ALA A 46 -0.34 6.40 13.88
N ASN A 47 -0.22 6.81 15.14
CA ASN A 47 -0.74 8.10 15.65
C ASN A 47 -0.02 9.32 15.06
N THR A 48 1.14 9.15 14.43
CA THR A 48 1.81 10.23 13.68
C THR A 48 1.39 10.30 12.21
N MET A 49 0.73 9.25 11.69
CA MET A 49 0.36 9.17 10.28
C MET A 49 -0.89 9.99 9.96
N ALA A 50 -0.96 10.50 8.73
CA ALA A 50 -2.10 11.23 8.18
C ALA A 50 -3.43 10.46 8.29
N LEU A 51 -3.38 9.11 8.29
CA LEU A 51 -4.52 8.24 8.53
C LEU A 51 -5.19 8.49 9.90
N ARG A 52 -4.45 8.95 10.92
CA ARG A 52 -4.99 9.21 12.27
C ARG A 52 -4.99 10.68 12.66
N THR A 53 -4.13 11.49 12.05
CA THR A 53 -4.06 12.93 12.34
C THR A 53 -4.94 13.75 11.39
N GLY A 54 -5.14 13.29 10.16
CA GLY A 54 -5.87 14.01 9.12
C GLY A 54 -5.32 15.43 8.91
N GLY A 55 -6.20 16.42 9.06
CA GLY A 55 -5.82 17.83 9.02
C GLY A 55 -5.27 18.32 7.68
N LEU A 56 -4.53 19.42 7.71
CA LEU A 56 -3.95 20.05 6.51
C LEU A 56 -2.86 19.17 5.90
N GLU A 57 -1.91 18.70 6.72
CA GLU A 57 -0.79 17.85 6.29
C GLU A 57 -1.28 16.58 5.58
N GLY A 58 -2.37 15.98 6.07
CA GLY A 58 -2.96 14.81 5.42
C GLY A 58 -3.49 15.10 4.01
N VAL A 59 -4.14 16.26 3.81
CA VAL A 59 -4.62 16.66 2.48
C VAL A 59 -3.46 17.02 1.56
N GLU A 60 -2.43 17.72 2.07
CA GLU A 60 -1.23 18.06 1.30
C GLU A 60 -0.52 16.80 0.79
N LYS A 61 -0.36 15.77 1.64
CA LYS A 61 0.18 14.46 1.21
C LYS A 61 -0.66 13.81 0.11
N LEU A 62 -1.99 13.92 0.17
CA LEU A 62 -2.86 13.41 -0.90
C LEU A 62 -2.67 14.17 -2.20
N ILE A 63 -2.56 15.51 -2.14
CA ILE A 63 -2.29 16.34 -3.32
C ILE A 63 -0.93 15.99 -3.94
N GLU A 64 0.12 15.86 -3.11
CA GLU A 64 1.47 15.50 -3.55
C GLU A 64 1.53 14.11 -4.19
N SER A 65 0.73 13.16 -3.67
CA SER A 65 0.70 11.79 -4.18
C SER A 65 0.21 11.69 -5.63
N ASN A 66 -0.55 12.66 -6.12
CA ASN A 66 -1.24 12.63 -7.42
C ASN A 66 -2.03 11.32 -7.67
N ALA A 67 -2.48 10.67 -6.60
CA ALA A 67 -3.20 9.41 -6.63
C ALA A 67 -4.61 9.57 -6.06
N LEU A 68 -5.45 8.57 -6.34
CA LEU A 68 -6.76 8.46 -5.72
C LEU A 68 -6.58 8.35 -4.20
N GLY A 69 -7.20 9.26 -3.46
CA GLY A 69 -7.16 9.28 -2.02
C GLY A 69 -8.54 9.53 -1.42
N THR A 70 -8.60 9.47 -0.10
CA THR A 70 -9.80 9.71 0.68
C THR A 70 -9.48 10.56 1.91
N ILE A 71 -10.35 11.52 2.20
CA ILE A 71 -10.38 12.20 3.50
C ILE A 71 -11.64 11.82 4.26
N GLU A 72 -11.54 11.71 5.59
CA GLU A 72 -12.68 11.51 6.47
C GLU A 72 -12.90 12.76 7.33
N LEU A 73 -14.14 13.23 7.36
CA LEU A 73 -14.57 14.38 8.14
C LEU A 73 -14.99 13.98 9.56
N SER A 74 -15.08 14.95 10.47
CA SER A 74 -15.57 14.74 11.86
C SER A 74 -16.96 14.12 11.96
N THR A 75 -17.74 14.18 10.88
CA THR A 75 -19.06 13.55 10.75
C THR A 75 -19.01 12.06 10.37
N GLY A 76 -17.83 11.55 10.05
CA GLY A 76 -17.61 10.22 9.45
C GLY A 76 -17.89 10.19 7.94
N LEU A 77 -18.24 11.33 7.32
CA LEU A 77 -18.36 11.43 5.88
C LEU A 77 -16.97 11.33 5.24
N GLN A 78 -16.85 10.46 4.24
CA GLN A 78 -15.63 10.19 3.51
C GLN A 78 -15.77 10.79 2.10
N ILE A 79 -14.74 11.51 1.64
CA ILE A 79 -14.67 12.09 0.31
C ILE A 79 -13.49 11.45 -0.41
N SER A 80 -13.77 10.71 -1.48
CA SER A 80 -12.77 10.05 -2.31
C SER A 80 -12.62 10.76 -3.65
N GLY A 81 -11.39 10.91 -4.12
CA GLY A 81 -11.08 11.51 -5.42
C GLY A 81 -9.60 11.85 -5.56
N LEU A 82 -9.25 12.49 -6.68
CA LEU A 82 -7.89 12.99 -6.90
C LEU A 82 -7.81 14.42 -6.35
N PHE A 83 -7.19 14.61 -5.19
CA PHE A 83 -7.09 15.92 -4.53
C PHE A 83 -6.17 16.86 -5.31
N SER A 84 -6.62 18.10 -5.54
CA SER A 84 -5.92 19.08 -6.37
C SER A 84 -5.63 20.40 -5.65
N LYS A 85 -6.46 20.76 -4.66
CA LYS A 85 -6.33 22.04 -3.95
C LYS A 85 -6.87 21.93 -2.53
N VAL A 86 -6.17 22.61 -1.62
CA VAL A 86 -6.61 22.88 -0.25
C VAL A 86 -6.44 24.37 0.03
N ILE A 87 -7.40 24.96 0.73
CA ILE A 87 -7.28 26.32 1.28
C ILE A 87 -7.26 26.16 2.80
N ALA A 88 -6.29 26.80 3.45
CA ALA A 88 -6.10 26.73 4.88
C ALA A 88 -6.26 28.11 5.55
N TYR A 89 -6.70 28.08 6.80
CA TYR A 89 -6.70 29.22 7.70
C TYR A 89 -6.34 28.72 9.11
N ASP A 90 -5.39 29.40 9.77
CA ASP A 90 -4.92 29.01 11.11
C ASP A 90 -4.48 27.52 11.19
N GLY A 91 -3.74 27.06 10.18
CA GLY A 91 -3.26 25.67 10.09
C GLY A 91 -4.35 24.61 9.86
N LYS A 92 -5.59 25.01 9.59
CA LYS A 92 -6.74 24.11 9.38
C LYS A 92 -7.27 24.21 7.95
N PRO A 93 -7.64 23.10 7.31
CA PRO A 93 -8.27 23.13 6.00
C PRO A 93 -9.70 23.69 6.12
N ILE A 94 -10.00 24.73 5.34
CA ILE A 94 -11.32 25.38 5.27
C ILE A 94 -12.02 25.12 3.93
N TYR A 95 -11.28 24.65 2.93
CA TYR A 95 -11.84 24.21 1.65
C TYR A 95 -10.93 23.16 1.03
N VAL A 96 -11.51 22.13 0.43
CA VAL A 96 -10.80 21.10 -0.32
C VAL A 96 -11.44 20.92 -1.69
N GLN A 97 -10.63 20.52 -2.66
CA GLN A 97 -11.08 20.31 -4.04
C GLN A 97 -10.37 19.13 -4.67
N THR A 98 -11.15 18.27 -5.31
CA THR A 98 -10.68 17.17 -6.14
C THR A 98 -10.83 17.54 -7.62
N ILE A 99 -10.21 16.75 -8.50
CA ILE A 99 -10.39 16.80 -9.95
C ILE A 99 -10.85 15.45 -10.47
N GLY A 100 -11.65 15.47 -11.54
CA GLY A 100 -12.28 14.29 -12.10
C GLY A 100 -13.34 13.70 -11.17
N LYS A 101 -13.56 12.39 -11.33
CA LYS A 101 -14.55 11.62 -10.58
C LYS A 101 -14.26 11.67 -9.09
N SER A 102 -15.30 11.93 -8.30
CA SER A 102 -15.27 11.91 -6.84
C SER A 102 -16.45 11.12 -6.29
N ALA A 103 -16.30 10.52 -5.12
CA ALA A 103 -17.39 9.80 -4.47
C ALA A 103 -17.48 10.18 -3.00
N LEU A 104 -18.72 10.32 -2.52
CA LEU A 104 -19.01 10.53 -1.12
C LEU A 104 -19.46 9.22 -0.51
N ALA A 105 -18.84 8.82 0.59
CA ALA A 105 -19.14 7.58 1.28
C ALA A 105 -19.34 7.80 2.77
N TYR A 106 -20.06 6.89 3.41
CA TYR A 106 -20.17 6.85 4.86
C TYR A 106 -19.99 5.40 5.32
N ARG A 107 -18.99 5.16 6.18
CA ARG A 107 -18.57 3.81 6.60
C ARG A 107 -18.27 2.89 5.41
N GLU A 108 -17.38 3.35 4.53
CA GLU A 108 -16.89 2.56 3.39
C GLU A 108 -17.98 2.15 2.37
N LYS A 109 -19.11 2.86 2.40
CA LYS A 109 -20.21 2.67 1.48
C LYS A 109 -20.60 3.98 0.84
N GLU A 110 -20.63 3.98 -0.49
CA GLU A 110 -21.05 5.12 -1.28
C GLU A 110 -22.45 5.60 -0.86
N LEU A 111 -22.60 6.92 -0.72
CA LEU A 111 -23.90 7.54 -0.50
C LEU A 111 -24.71 7.49 -1.79
N VAL A 112 -25.93 6.97 -1.70
CA VAL A 112 -26.86 6.91 -2.84
C VAL A 112 -27.01 8.29 -3.48
N GLY A 113 -26.66 8.36 -4.76
CA GLY A 113 -26.72 9.58 -5.57
C GLY A 113 -25.51 10.52 -5.44
N HIS A 114 -24.42 10.13 -4.78
CA HIS A 114 -23.19 10.92 -4.69
C HIS A 114 -21.93 10.10 -5.01
N GLY A 115 -22.05 9.17 -5.96
CA GLY A 115 -20.94 8.39 -6.47
C GLY A 115 -20.11 9.10 -7.54
N ALA A 116 -19.12 8.36 -8.05
CA ALA A 116 -18.19 8.78 -9.10
C ALA A 116 -18.88 9.20 -10.41
N GLU A 117 -20.06 8.65 -10.69
CA GLU A 117 -20.87 9.02 -11.86
C GLU A 117 -21.64 10.32 -11.67
N TYR A 118 -22.00 10.66 -10.43
CA TYR A 118 -22.70 11.91 -10.11
C TYR A 118 -21.71 13.08 -10.02
N HIS A 119 -20.61 12.89 -9.29
CA HIS A 119 -19.53 13.89 -9.17
C HIS A 119 -18.43 13.59 -10.18
N SER A 120 -18.75 13.62 -11.48
CA SER A 120 -17.86 13.15 -12.56
C SER A 120 -16.70 14.09 -12.92
N ASP A 121 -16.86 15.39 -12.67
CA ASP A 121 -15.93 16.41 -13.16
C ASP A 121 -15.00 16.98 -12.08
N ARG A 122 -15.58 17.51 -11.00
CA ARG A 122 -14.84 18.21 -9.94
C ARG A 122 -15.72 18.28 -8.70
N TYR A 123 -15.19 17.89 -7.56
CA TYR A 123 -15.86 18.07 -6.29
C TYR A 123 -15.08 19.04 -5.41
N GLY A 124 -15.79 19.92 -4.70
CA GLY A 124 -15.17 20.84 -3.78
C GLY A 124 -16.14 21.20 -2.68
N THR A 125 -15.64 21.35 -1.47
CA THR A 125 -16.50 21.59 -0.29
C THR A 125 -15.82 22.51 0.71
N ALA A 126 -16.64 23.37 1.31
CA ALA A 126 -16.26 24.16 2.47
C ALA A 126 -16.21 23.26 3.72
N LEU A 127 -15.28 23.56 4.63
CA LEU A 127 -15.05 22.84 5.88
C LEU A 127 -14.91 23.83 7.03
N GLY A 128 -15.18 23.37 8.25
CA GLY A 128 -14.96 24.17 9.45
C GLY A 128 -16.22 24.66 10.14
N LYS A 129 -16.06 25.70 10.96
CA LYS A 129 -17.14 26.34 11.71
C LYS A 129 -17.65 27.59 11.00
N LEU A 130 -18.90 27.93 11.27
CA LEU A 130 -19.48 29.21 10.87
C LEU A 130 -18.95 30.33 11.76
N LYS A 131 -18.67 31.48 11.17
CA LYS A 131 -18.18 32.67 11.83
C LYS A 131 -19.22 33.16 12.85
N GLY A 132 -18.80 33.32 14.10
CA GLY A 132 -19.66 33.83 15.18
C GLY A 132 -20.65 32.81 15.74
N ILE A 133 -20.62 31.55 15.30
CA ILE A 133 -21.49 30.48 15.80
C ILE A 133 -20.62 29.40 16.44
N ASN A 134 -20.80 29.17 17.74
CA ASN A 134 -19.99 28.17 18.45
C ASN A 134 -20.41 26.72 18.10
N LEU A 135 -21.70 26.52 17.84
CA LEU A 135 -22.30 25.24 17.45
C LEU A 135 -21.95 24.89 16.00
N THR A 136 -21.48 23.66 15.81
CA THR A 136 -21.16 23.11 14.49
C THR A 136 -22.43 22.70 13.75
N ILE A 137 -22.45 22.89 12.42
CA ILE A 137 -23.60 22.51 11.57
C ILE A 137 -23.97 21.04 11.78
N GLU A 138 -22.98 20.15 11.91
CA GLU A 138 -23.20 18.71 12.13
C GLU A 138 -24.01 18.39 13.40
N ASP A 139 -24.02 19.27 14.41
CA ASP A 139 -24.69 19.06 15.70
C ASP A 139 -25.94 19.96 15.88
N MET A 140 -26.37 20.70 14.85
CA MET A 140 -27.54 21.57 14.92
C MET A 140 -28.85 20.78 15.01
N SER A 141 -29.67 21.12 16.02
CA SER A 141 -31.04 20.64 16.12
C SER A 141 -31.95 21.35 15.10
N PRO A 142 -33.16 20.86 14.83
CA PRO A 142 -34.11 21.57 13.98
C PRO A 142 -34.36 23.02 14.43
N ARG A 143 -34.40 23.30 15.74
CA ARG A 143 -34.58 24.66 16.26
C ARG A 143 -33.38 25.56 15.97
N ASP A 144 -32.17 25.00 16.06
CA ASP A 144 -30.94 25.75 15.74
C ASP A 144 -30.90 26.09 14.25
N LEU A 145 -31.22 25.11 13.39
CA LEU A 145 -31.32 25.32 11.94
C LEU A 145 -32.32 26.43 11.58
N ALA A 146 -33.45 26.50 12.30
CA ALA A 146 -34.44 27.57 12.13
C ALA A 146 -33.89 28.96 12.39
N ALA A 147 -33.13 29.10 13.47
CA ALA A 147 -32.58 30.38 13.88
C ALA A 147 -31.60 30.96 12.84
N TYR A 148 -31.06 30.11 11.96
CA TYR A 148 -30.10 30.48 10.93
C TYR A 148 -30.64 30.33 9.49
N ASN A 149 -31.96 30.14 9.32
CA ASN A 149 -32.60 29.89 8.03
C ASN A 149 -31.99 28.72 7.24
N ILE A 150 -31.46 27.71 7.94
CA ILE A 150 -30.92 26.50 7.32
C ILE A 150 -32.05 25.48 7.17
N TYR A 151 -33.01 25.80 6.30
CA TYR A 151 -34.15 24.94 5.99
C TYR A 151 -34.36 24.76 4.48
N GLU A 152 -34.95 23.64 4.11
CA GLU A 152 -35.29 23.34 2.71
C GLU A 152 -36.18 24.44 2.12
N GLY A 153 -35.82 24.91 0.92
CA GLY A 153 -36.48 26.00 0.20
C GLY A 153 -36.01 27.41 0.57
N GLU A 154 -35.27 27.57 1.67
CA GLU A 154 -34.80 28.89 2.10
C GLU A 154 -33.46 29.25 1.45
N LYS A 155 -33.29 30.56 1.19
CA LYS A 155 -31.99 31.13 0.81
C LYS A 155 -31.17 31.43 2.05
N VAL A 156 -29.94 30.97 2.06
CA VAL A 156 -29.03 31.14 3.19
C VAL A 156 -27.67 31.63 2.72
N LEU A 157 -27.03 32.44 3.58
CA LEU A 157 -25.63 32.82 3.49
C LEU A 157 -24.89 32.21 4.68
N LEU A 158 -24.00 31.27 4.40
CA LEU A 158 -23.16 30.62 5.38
C LEU A 158 -21.74 31.20 5.29
N GLU A 159 -21.33 31.94 6.31
CA GLU A 159 -19.97 32.48 6.42
C GLU A 159 -19.14 31.58 7.33
N PHE A 160 -18.06 31.00 6.80
CA PHE A 160 -17.14 30.16 7.55
C PHE A 160 -15.97 30.98 8.12
N GLU A 161 -15.40 30.49 9.22
CA GLU A 161 -14.11 30.96 9.71
C GLU A 161 -13.04 30.79 8.61
N GLY A 162 -12.24 31.83 8.36
CA GLY A 162 -11.22 31.82 7.29
C GLY A 162 -11.68 32.39 5.94
N GLY A 163 -12.91 32.91 5.86
CA GLY A 163 -13.36 33.76 4.74
C GLY A 163 -14.00 33.02 3.57
N ILE A 164 -14.45 31.77 3.78
CA ILE A 164 -15.28 31.04 2.81
C ILE A 164 -16.74 31.45 3.01
N THR A 165 -17.42 31.82 1.93
CA THR A 165 -18.85 32.11 1.92
C THR A 165 -19.58 31.16 0.98
N VAL A 166 -20.69 30.58 1.45
CA VAL A 166 -21.58 29.72 0.69
C VAL A 166 -22.96 30.36 0.69
N GLU A 167 -23.43 30.79 -0.48
CA GLU A 167 -24.71 31.47 -0.64
C GLU A 167 -25.56 30.71 -1.66
N GLY A 168 -26.76 30.28 -1.27
CA GLY A 168 -27.64 29.52 -2.16
C GLY A 168 -28.98 29.15 -1.52
N GLU A 169 -29.81 28.42 -2.26
CA GLU A 169 -31.09 27.91 -1.77
C GLU A 169 -30.96 26.42 -1.41
N ILE A 170 -31.33 26.04 -0.19
CA ILE A 170 -31.19 24.65 0.28
C ILE A 170 -32.25 23.78 -0.41
N ILE A 171 -31.80 22.68 -1.01
CA ILE A 171 -32.66 21.65 -1.58
C ILE A 171 -33.01 20.64 -0.50
N THR A 172 -31.97 20.04 0.10
CA THR A 172 -32.14 18.99 1.11
C THR A 172 -30.85 18.80 1.92
N GLY A 173 -30.98 18.14 3.06
CA GLY A 173 -29.85 17.72 3.90
C GLY A 173 -29.90 16.23 4.23
N LYS A 174 -28.75 15.57 4.26
CA LYS A 174 -28.62 14.17 4.70
C LYS A 174 -28.04 14.11 6.11
N ARG A 175 -28.57 13.19 6.92
CA ARG A 175 -28.08 12.89 8.26
C ARG A 175 -27.52 11.47 8.34
N ASN A 176 -26.52 11.26 9.19
CA ASN A 176 -26.03 9.91 9.50
C ASN A 176 -26.94 9.21 10.53
N LEU A 177 -26.61 7.95 10.86
CA LEU A 177 -27.35 7.14 11.84
C LEU A 177 -27.36 7.72 13.26
N GLN A 178 -26.45 8.64 13.58
CA GLN A 178 -26.39 9.34 14.87
C GLN A 178 -27.17 10.66 14.85
N GLY A 179 -27.84 10.98 13.74
CA GLY A 179 -28.60 12.21 13.56
C GLY A 179 -27.75 13.43 13.21
N LYS A 180 -26.44 13.29 13.00
CA LYS A 180 -25.57 14.40 12.58
C LYS A 180 -25.79 14.74 11.12
N ILE A 181 -25.79 16.02 10.79
CA ILE A 181 -25.89 16.49 9.40
C ILE A 181 -24.53 16.25 8.71
N ILE A 182 -24.54 15.53 7.60
CA ILE A 182 -23.31 15.15 6.88
C ILE A 182 -23.22 15.79 5.50
N LEU A 183 -24.34 16.16 4.89
CA LEU A 183 -24.39 16.76 3.56
C LEU A 183 -25.55 17.76 3.47
N ILE A 184 -25.33 18.88 2.79
CA ILE A 184 -26.40 19.83 2.43
C ILE A 184 -26.25 20.16 0.94
N SER A 185 -27.32 19.96 0.19
CA SER A 185 -27.37 20.23 -1.26
C SER A 185 -28.02 21.59 -1.50
N PHE A 186 -27.39 22.41 -2.33
CA PHE A 186 -27.85 23.75 -2.68
C PHE A 186 -28.10 23.88 -4.19
N LYS A 187 -29.14 24.63 -4.58
CA LYS A 187 -29.31 25.13 -5.95
C LYS A 187 -29.01 26.62 -5.99
N ASN A 188 -28.70 27.13 -7.18
CA ASN A 188 -28.33 28.52 -7.41
C ASN A 188 -27.22 28.98 -6.45
N CYS A 189 -26.23 28.11 -6.20
CA CYS A 189 -25.24 28.30 -5.16
C CYS A 189 -23.99 28.99 -5.70
N SER A 190 -23.45 29.96 -4.95
CA SER A 190 -22.11 30.51 -5.17
C SER A 190 -21.24 30.24 -3.94
N VAL A 191 -20.01 29.79 -4.18
CA VAL A 191 -19.00 29.62 -3.14
C VAL A 191 -17.82 30.50 -3.46
N LYS A 192 -17.38 31.30 -2.49
CA LYS A 192 -16.26 32.24 -2.65
C LYS A 192 -15.28 32.13 -1.49
N HIS A 193 -14.03 32.41 -1.78
CA HIS A 193 -13.01 32.69 -0.78
C HIS A 193 -12.53 34.12 -1.01
N ASN A 194 -12.96 35.05 -0.15
CA ASN A 194 -12.78 36.48 -0.38
C ASN A 194 -13.26 36.86 -1.81
N ASP A 195 -12.37 37.35 -2.68
CA ASP A 195 -12.69 37.73 -4.07
C ASP A 195 -12.65 36.55 -5.06
N THR A 196 -12.15 35.38 -4.65
CA THR A 196 -11.99 34.23 -5.55
C THR A 196 -13.25 33.38 -5.56
N VAL A 197 -13.82 33.17 -6.75
CA VAL A 197 -14.97 32.27 -6.92
C VAL A 197 -14.50 30.82 -7.00
N LEU A 198 -15.00 29.98 -6.09
CA LEU A 198 -14.69 28.56 -6.00
C LEU A 198 -15.79 27.68 -6.59
N PHE A 199 -17.05 28.15 -6.58
CA PHE A 199 -18.19 27.48 -7.21
C PHE A 199 -19.16 28.53 -7.75
N LYS A 200 -19.72 28.26 -8.93
CA LYS A 200 -20.71 29.13 -9.57
C LYS A 200 -22.07 28.46 -9.72
N PRO A 201 -23.18 29.21 -9.66
CA PRO A 201 -24.52 28.66 -9.83
C PRO A 201 -24.71 27.86 -11.13
N GLU A 202 -24.02 28.25 -12.20
CA GLU A 202 -24.15 27.61 -13.52
C GLU A 202 -23.52 26.21 -13.56
N TRP A 203 -22.73 25.83 -12.55
CA TRP A 203 -22.11 24.50 -12.45
C TRP A 203 -23.06 23.45 -11.86
N GLY A 204 -24.26 23.85 -11.44
CA GLY A 204 -25.30 22.93 -11.01
C GLY A 204 -25.51 22.92 -9.50
N ILE A 205 -25.83 21.74 -8.98
CA ILE A 205 -26.11 21.54 -7.55
C ILE A 205 -24.78 21.53 -6.79
N TYR A 206 -24.70 22.31 -5.72
CA TYR A 206 -23.56 22.30 -4.83
C TYR A 206 -23.85 21.40 -3.64
N ASP A 207 -23.17 20.26 -3.58
CA ASP A 207 -23.27 19.32 -2.46
C ASP A 207 -22.18 19.60 -1.42
N MET A 208 -22.52 20.40 -0.41
CA MET A 208 -21.61 20.75 0.66
C MET A 208 -21.50 19.61 1.67
N ALA A 209 -20.33 18.96 1.72
CA ALA A 209 -19.99 18.05 2.79
C ALA A 209 -19.86 18.83 4.11
N VAL A 210 -20.54 18.35 5.14
CA VAL A 210 -20.54 18.95 6.46
C VAL A 210 -19.50 18.26 7.33
N GLY A 211 -18.55 19.04 7.83
CA GLY A 211 -17.56 18.57 8.79
C GLY A 211 -16.73 19.71 9.36
N LYS A 212 -16.61 19.76 10.69
CA LYS A 212 -15.76 20.72 11.39
C LYS A 212 -14.28 20.56 11.06
N LYS A 213 -13.80 19.32 10.91
CA LYS A 213 -12.39 19.03 10.64
C LYS A 213 -12.23 17.74 9.86
N ILE A 214 -11.06 17.58 9.24
CA ILE A 214 -10.59 16.32 8.65
C ILE A 214 -9.90 15.51 9.75
N VAL A 215 -10.42 14.31 10.05
CA VAL A 215 -9.89 13.41 11.09
C VAL A 215 -8.96 12.34 10.52
N SER A 216 -9.04 12.06 9.22
CA SER A 216 -8.21 11.08 8.54
C SER A 216 -7.97 11.48 7.09
N ALA A 217 -6.81 11.12 6.54
CA ALA A 217 -6.49 11.20 5.13
C ALA A 217 -5.65 9.97 4.73
N PHE A 218 -6.08 9.22 3.71
CA PHE A 218 -5.45 7.96 3.31
C PHE A 218 -5.57 7.68 1.82
N ALA A 219 -4.71 6.80 1.31
CA ALA A 219 -4.69 6.42 -0.10
C ALA A 219 -5.80 5.42 -0.45
N GLY A 220 -6.32 5.51 -1.68
CA GLY A 220 -7.42 4.68 -2.17
C GLY A 220 -8.81 5.27 -1.89
N PRO A 221 -9.87 4.71 -2.49
CA PRO A 221 -11.24 5.14 -2.27
C PRO A 221 -11.79 4.57 -0.96
N ALA A 222 -12.83 5.22 -0.43
CA ALA A 222 -13.56 4.76 0.75
C ALA A 222 -14.39 3.51 0.44
N ASP A 223 -15.10 3.49 -0.69
CA ASP A 223 -15.80 2.31 -1.21
C ASP A 223 -15.05 1.82 -2.44
N TYR A 224 -14.53 0.58 -2.35
CA TYR A 224 -13.78 -0.05 -3.44
C TYR A 224 -14.59 -0.23 -4.73
N ASN A 225 -15.92 -0.18 -4.66
CA ASN A 225 -16.79 -0.31 -5.83
C ASN A 225 -17.08 1.02 -6.53
N SER A 226 -16.75 2.16 -5.90
CA SER A 226 -17.00 3.49 -6.46
C SER A 226 -16.05 3.84 -7.61
N PHE A 227 -14.89 3.19 -7.68
CA PHE A 227 -13.87 3.47 -8.69
C PHE A 227 -13.40 2.19 -9.35
N ASP A 228 -13.16 2.24 -10.65
CA ASP A 228 -12.45 1.16 -11.33
C ASP A 228 -10.97 1.21 -10.94
N LEU A 229 -10.60 0.37 -9.98
CA LEU A 229 -9.25 0.31 -9.42
C LEU A 229 -8.25 -0.40 -10.33
N ILE A 230 -8.66 -0.86 -11.52
CA ILE A 230 -7.76 -1.39 -12.56
C ILE A 230 -6.94 -0.22 -13.13
N THR A 231 -5.99 0.27 -12.34
CA THR A 231 -5.29 1.54 -12.58
C THR A 231 -3.85 1.36 -13.02
N HIS A 232 -3.35 0.14 -13.16
CA HIS A 232 -2.02 -0.07 -13.72
C HIS A 232 -1.89 -1.45 -14.37
N VAL A 233 -1.90 -1.50 -15.71
CA VAL A 233 -1.21 -2.59 -16.42
C VAL A 233 0.27 -2.22 -16.38
N PRO A 234 1.15 -3.00 -15.73
CA PRO A 234 2.59 -2.72 -15.76
C PRO A 234 3.05 -2.64 -17.22
N SER A 235 3.62 -1.49 -17.63
CA SER A 235 4.19 -1.35 -18.97
C SER A 235 5.39 -2.29 -19.17
N SER A 236 6.07 -2.63 -18.07
CA SER A 236 7.06 -3.70 -18.02
C SER A 236 6.36 -5.05 -17.85
N GLN A 237 6.26 -5.80 -18.95
CA GLN A 237 6.07 -7.25 -18.82
C GLN A 237 7.32 -7.84 -18.18
N THR A 238 7.15 -8.84 -17.30
CA THR A 238 8.27 -9.63 -16.78
C THR A 238 9.15 -10.03 -17.96
N ILE A 239 10.41 -9.60 -17.95
CA ILE A 239 11.37 -9.94 -18.99
C ILE A 239 11.55 -11.46 -18.92
N LYS A 240 10.84 -12.19 -19.79
CA LYS A 240 11.09 -13.62 -19.97
C LYS A 240 12.41 -13.73 -20.70
N VAL A 241 13.48 -14.01 -19.95
CA VAL A 241 14.79 -14.29 -20.52
C VAL A 241 14.61 -15.41 -21.55
N LYS A 242 15.03 -15.17 -22.79
CA LYS A 242 15.01 -16.21 -23.82
C LYS A 242 16.08 -17.23 -23.46
N MET A 243 15.63 -18.40 -23.05
CA MET A 243 16.51 -19.50 -22.66
C MET A 243 17.36 -19.94 -23.84
N THR A 244 18.67 -19.99 -23.61
CA THR A 244 19.65 -20.50 -24.57
C THR A 244 19.53 -22.01 -24.68
N ASP A 245 19.99 -22.58 -25.80
CA ASP A 245 20.02 -24.04 -25.97
C ASP A 245 20.91 -24.72 -24.92
N LYS A 246 21.94 -24.03 -24.43
CA LYS A 246 22.78 -24.48 -23.32
C LYS A 246 22.00 -24.57 -22.01
N GLU A 247 21.18 -23.57 -21.68
CA GLU A 247 20.33 -23.62 -20.47
C GLU A 247 19.27 -24.72 -20.58
N ARG A 248 18.66 -24.92 -21.75
CA ARG A 248 17.72 -26.04 -21.98
C ARG A 248 18.37 -27.40 -21.78
N GLN A 249 19.61 -27.58 -22.23
CA GLN A 249 20.36 -28.82 -22.01
C GLN A 249 20.60 -29.06 -20.52
N LEU A 250 20.98 -28.00 -19.78
CA LEU A 250 21.18 -28.09 -18.34
C LEU A 250 19.86 -28.44 -17.61
N GLU A 251 18.76 -27.77 -17.93
CA GLU A 251 17.44 -28.10 -17.37
C GLU A 251 17.03 -29.55 -17.62
N HIS A 252 17.34 -30.09 -18.80
CA HIS A 252 17.10 -31.50 -19.10
C HIS A 252 17.92 -32.44 -18.20
N LEU A 253 19.17 -32.09 -17.86
CA LEU A 253 19.96 -32.84 -16.88
C LEU A 253 19.35 -32.76 -15.47
N TYR A 254 18.86 -31.59 -15.05
CA TYR A 254 18.11 -31.46 -13.79
C TYR A 254 16.84 -32.31 -13.79
N GLN A 255 16.09 -32.31 -14.89
CA GLN A 255 14.89 -33.14 -15.03
C GLN A 255 15.22 -34.63 -14.91
N GLN A 256 16.30 -35.09 -15.53
CA GLN A 256 16.76 -36.47 -15.43
C GLN A 256 17.08 -36.89 -13.99
N VAL A 257 17.76 -36.03 -13.23
CA VAL A 257 18.09 -36.29 -11.82
C VAL A 257 16.82 -36.29 -10.96
N ARG A 258 15.88 -35.40 -11.24
CA ARG A 258 14.57 -35.36 -10.58
C ARG A 258 13.74 -36.61 -10.85
N ASP A 259 13.66 -37.05 -12.11
CA ASP A 259 12.91 -38.26 -12.50
C ASP A 259 13.48 -39.52 -11.82
N PHE A 260 14.80 -39.59 -11.67
CA PHE A 260 15.44 -40.64 -10.90
C PHE A 260 15.06 -40.60 -9.42
N ARG A 261 15.07 -39.40 -8.81
CA ARG A 261 14.70 -39.19 -7.40
C ARG A 261 13.23 -39.54 -7.11
N GLU A 262 12.32 -39.19 -8.00
CA GLU A 262 10.88 -39.47 -7.88
C GLU A 262 10.50 -40.90 -8.31
N GLY A 263 11.45 -41.67 -8.84
CA GLY A 263 11.25 -43.07 -9.25
C GLY A 263 10.50 -43.26 -10.56
N THR A 264 10.30 -42.20 -11.34
CA THR A 264 9.61 -42.22 -12.65
C THR A 264 10.52 -42.78 -13.76
N SER A 265 11.84 -42.70 -13.60
CA SER A 265 12.81 -43.29 -14.52
C SER A 265 14.04 -43.83 -13.79
N GLN A 266 14.25 -45.16 -13.81
CA GLN A 266 15.39 -45.82 -13.15
C GLN A 266 16.54 -46.16 -14.11
N THR A 267 16.39 -45.88 -15.41
CA THR A 267 17.37 -46.24 -16.45
C THR A 267 18.47 -45.19 -16.65
N ILE A 268 18.38 -44.05 -15.97
CA ILE A 268 19.31 -42.94 -16.12
C ILE A 268 20.60 -43.25 -15.34
N SER A 269 21.72 -43.26 -16.06
CA SER A 269 23.03 -43.44 -15.44
C SER A 269 23.54 -42.11 -14.88
N ARG A 270 23.58 -41.97 -13.56
CA ARG A 270 24.12 -40.78 -12.86
C ARG A 270 25.57 -40.47 -13.24
N ASN A 271 26.38 -41.49 -13.56
CA ASN A 271 27.73 -41.30 -14.10
C ASN A 271 27.73 -40.55 -15.45
N LYS A 272 26.78 -40.87 -16.34
CA LYS A 272 26.66 -40.19 -17.65
C LYS A 272 26.16 -38.75 -17.48
N VAL A 273 25.25 -38.51 -16.54
CA VAL A 273 24.77 -37.16 -16.22
C VAL A 273 25.93 -36.31 -15.71
N LEU A 274 26.76 -36.84 -14.81
CA LEU A 274 27.95 -36.14 -14.31
C LEU A 274 28.95 -35.84 -15.43
N GLU A 275 29.21 -36.78 -16.34
CA GLU A 275 30.10 -36.55 -17.49
C GLU A 275 29.58 -35.43 -18.40
N GLN A 276 28.29 -35.46 -18.73
CA GLN A 276 27.65 -34.41 -19.53
C GLN A 276 27.66 -33.04 -18.84
N LEU A 277 27.49 -33.02 -17.52
CA LEU A 277 27.58 -31.82 -16.69
C LEU A 277 28.99 -31.23 -16.71
N ILE A 278 30.02 -32.05 -16.48
CA ILE A 278 31.42 -31.60 -16.48
C ILE A 278 31.84 -31.07 -17.85
N GLU A 279 31.44 -31.76 -18.93
CA GLU A 279 31.83 -31.38 -20.29
C GLU A 279 31.12 -30.10 -20.76
N ASN A 280 29.80 -30.02 -20.58
CA ASN A 280 28.99 -28.96 -21.21
C ASN A 280 28.69 -27.80 -20.25
N HIS A 281 28.64 -28.06 -18.94
CA HIS A 281 28.24 -27.10 -17.91
C HIS A 281 29.20 -27.09 -16.69
N PRO A 282 30.53 -26.96 -16.89
CA PRO A 282 31.54 -27.14 -15.83
C PRO A 282 31.44 -26.13 -14.68
N SER A 283 30.66 -25.06 -14.83
CA SER A 283 30.45 -24.02 -13.81
C SER A 283 29.20 -24.24 -12.95
N ASP A 284 28.36 -25.22 -13.29
CA ASP A 284 27.18 -25.59 -12.50
C ASP A 284 27.62 -26.46 -11.32
N TRP A 285 27.29 -26.00 -10.12
CA TRP A 285 27.64 -26.68 -8.88
C TRP A 285 26.44 -27.35 -8.21
N LEU A 286 25.23 -26.86 -8.49
CA LEU A 286 24.04 -27.28 -7.77
C LEU A 286 23.61 -28.68 -8.19
N LEU A 287 23.62 -29.00 -9.49
CA LEU A 287 23.34 -30.35 -9.97
C LEU A 287 24.37 -31.37 -9.46
N SER A 288 25.64 -30.94 -9.36
CA SER A 288 26.71 -31.75 -8.78
C SER A 288 26.43 -32.07 -7.30
N VAL A 289 25.94 -31.13 -6.51
CA VAL A 289 25.55 -31.38 -5.11
C VAL A 289 24.34 -32.33 -5.02
N GLU A 290 23.34 -32.19 -5.91
CA GLU A 290 22.20 -33.13 -5.95
C GLU A 290 22.62 -34.56 -6.35
N LEU A 291 23.54 -34.67 -7.31
CA LEU A 291 24.13 -35.96 -7.70
C LEU A 291 24.93 -36.57 -6.54
N TYR A 292 25.65 -35.75 -5.77
CA TYR A 292 26.37 -36.19 -4.58
C TYR A 292 25.42 -36.76 -3.54
N GLU A 293 24.31 -36.07 -3.25
CA GLU A 293 23.27 -36.53 -2.33
C GLU A 293 22.76 -37.93 -2.70
N LEU A 294 22.41 -38.13 -3.97
CA LEU A 294 21.90 -39.40 -4.47
C LEU A 294 22.97 -40.50 -4.47
N ALA A 295 24.21 -40.17 -4.82
CA ALA A 295 25.34 -41.11 -4.77
C ALA A 295 25.65 -41.53 -3.32
N HIS A 296 25.57 -40.57 -2.39
CA HIS A 296 25.78 -40.81 -0.96
C HIS A 296 24.70 -41.72 -0.37
N LYS A 297 23.41 -41.45 -0.67
CA LYS A 297 22.28 -42.32 -0.28
C LYS A 297 22.38 -43.72 -0.89
N GLY A 298 22.93 -43.83 -2.10
CA GLY A 298 23.17 -45.11 -2.81
C GLY A 298 24.43 -45.86 -2.38
N ASN A 299 25.23 -45.33 -1.44
CA ASN A 299 26.55 -45.86 -1.05
C ASN A 299 27.55 -46.01 -2.22
N GLU A 300 27.47 -45.13 -3.23
CA GLU A 300 28.35 -45.14 -4.40
C GLU A 300 29.61 -44.29 -4.16
N THR A 301 30.57 -44.87 -3.45
CA THR A 301 31.83 -44.19 -3.05
C THR A 301 32.62 -43.64 -4.23
N SER A 302 32.77 -44.41 -5.30
CA SER A 302 33.52 -43.97 -6.50
C SER A 302 32.86 -42.77 -7.20
N LEU A 303 31.53 -42.69 -7.22
CA LEU A 303 30.82 -41.56 -7.79
C LEU A 303 30.91 -40.33 -6.87
N CYS A 304 30.82 -40.52 -5.55
CA CYS A 304 31.01 -39.46 -4.57
C CYS A 304 32.38 -38.79 -4.71
N GLU A 305 33.46 -39.56 -4.81
CA GLU A 305 34.83 -39.04 -4.99
C GLU A 305 34.98 -38.25 -6.30
N ARG A 306 34.40 -38.73 -7.40
CA ARG A 306 34.41 -38.00 -8.68
C ARG A 306 33.71 -36.65 -8.57
N ILE A 307 32.56 -36.61 -7.89
CA ILE A 307 31.78 -35.38 -7.72
C ILE A 307 32.50 -34.40 -6.78
N GLU A 308 33.09 -34.87 -5.68
CA GLU A 308 33.87 -34.02 -4.77
C GLU A 308 35.04 -33.36 -5.50
N ASN A 309 35.80 -34.12 -6.31
CA ASN A 309 36.90 -33.57 -7.11
C ASN A 309 36.42 -32.51 -8.11
N HIS A 310 35.27 -32.73 -8.74
CA HIS A 310 34.67 -31.73 -9.62
C HIS A 310 34.25 -30.47 -8.83
N LEU A 311 33.56 -30.63 -7.70
CA LEU A 311 33.13 -29.53 -6.84
C LEU A 311 34.32 -28.71 -6.30
N GLU A 312 35.45 -29.33 -5.97
CA GLU A 312 36.69 -28.61 -5.63
C GLU A 312 37.22 -27.78 -6.80
N THR A 313 37.14 -28.31 -8.02
CA THR A 313 37.50 -27.55 -9.23
C THR A 313 36.54 -26.36 -9.44
N VAL A 314 35.24 -26.55 -9.20
CA VAL A 314 34.26 -25.46 -9.30
C VAL A 314 34.49 -24.40 -8.23
N LYS A 315 34.85 -24.79 -7.00
CA LYS A 315 35.22 -23.87 -5.91
C LYS A 315 36.41 -23.00 -6.26
N GLN A 316 37.44 -23.57 -6.89
CA GLN A 316 38.62 -22.82 -7.35
C GLN A 316 38.25 -21.81 -8.45
N ASN A 317 37.39 -22.20 -9.39
CA ASN A 317 36.96 -21.33 -10.49
C ASN A 317 35.91 -20.30 -10.08
N ARG A 318 35.11 -20.58 -9.05
CA ARG A 318 34.04 -19.71 -8.52
C ARG A 318 34.07 -19.65 -6.99
N PRO A 319 35.06 -18.95 -6.38
CA PRO A 319 35.19 -18.88 -4.93
C PRO A 319 33.93 -18.34 -4.21
N GLN A 320 33.14 -17.52 -4.89
CA GLN A 320 31.91 -16.93 -4.35
C GLN A 320 30.82 -17.95 -4.01
N VAL A 321 30.77 -19.10 -4.68
CA VAL A 321 29.80 -20.18 -4.36
C VAL A 321 30.39 -21.26 -3.46
N GLY A 322 31.67 -21.16 -3.11
CA GLY A 322 32.35 -22.24 -2.38
C GLY A 322 31.73 -22.53 -1.02
N HIS A 323 31.34 -21.49 -0.29
CA HIS A 323 30.62 -21.66 0.98
C HIS A 323 29.27 -22.40 0.81
N LEU A 324 28.54 -22.16 -0.29
CA LEU A 324 27.27 -22.84 -0.57
C LEU A 324 27.48 -24.33 -0.87
N ILE A 325 28.55 -24.66 -1.61
CA ILE A 325 28.95 -26.04 -1.91
C ILE A 325 29.34 -26.77 -0.62
N ASP A 326 30.20 -26.15 0.20
CA ASP A 326 30.66 -26.73 1.46
C ASP A 326 29.49 -26.96 2.43
N ASP A 327 28.57 -26.00 2.54
CA ASP A 327 27.35 -26.12 3.35
C ASP A 327 26.45 -27.25 2.84
N GLY A 328 26.23 -27.35 1.52
CA GLY A 328 25.44 -28.43 0.90
C GLY A 328 26.01 -29.82 1.18
N LEU A 329 27.31 -30.01 0.97
CA LEU A 329 27.98 -31.29 1.26
C LEU A 329 27.95 -31.62 2.75
N LYS A 330 28.07 -30.62 3.62
CA LYS A 330 28.00 -30.80 5.07
C LYS A 330 26.63 -31.31 5.51
N ILE A 331 25.55 -30.75 4.98
CA ILE A 331 24.18 -31.20 5.29
C ILE A 331 24.01 -32.68 4.92
N ILE A 332 24.42 -33.06 3.72
CA ILE A 332 24.31 -34.44 3.22
C ILE A 332 25.09 -35.42 4.11
N LYS A 333 26.31 -35.04 4.52
CA LYS A 333 27.16 -35.85 5.41
C LYS A 333 26.61 -35.93 6.85
N GLN A 334 25.83 -34.94 7.28
CA GLN A 334 25.22 -34.89 8.61
C GLN A 334 23.90 -35.69 8.71
N GLU A 335 23.14 -35.82 7.62
CA GLU A 335 21.89 -36.60 7.58
C GLU A 335 22.08 -38.10 7.90
N VAL A 336 23.30 -38.62 7.86
CA VAL A 336 23.61 -40.03 8.16
C VAL A 336 23.71 -40.33 9.67
N PHE A 337 23.66 -39.31 10.53
CA PHE A 337 23.74 -39.47 11.99
C PHE A 337 22.40 -39.34 12.74
N VAL A 338 21.26 -39.52 12.06
CA VAL A 338 19.92 -39.57 12.69
C VAL A 338 19.25 -40.91 12.47
#